data_AF-A0A1Y1ITE2-F1
#
_entry.id   AF-A0A1Y1ITE2-F1
#
_cell.length_a   1.000
_cell.length_b   1.000
_cell.length_c   1.000
_cell.angle_alpha   90.00
_cell.angle_beta   90.00
_cell.angle_gamma   90.00
#
_symmetry.space_group_name_H-M   'P 1'
#
loop_
_entity.id
_entity.type
_entity.pdbx_description
1 polymer ?
#
loop_
_entity_poly.entity_id
_entity_poly.type
_entity_poly.pdbx_seq_one_letter_code
_entity_poly.pdbx_strand_id
1 'polypeptide(L)'
;MCAKARPGFSPRIVCCRKAGCHNGMLLRQPGGTEAMFVFGELLHEDGTLDPEEWALFRQLYDRSTQQLEVPKICIWVDTPAEVCFERARKRGREAETPLTLAYLKKLEAKYHDFLSSEEAHFDEVYRIDGRQSAREVLRAAAAVVASKMS
;
A
#
# COMPACT_ATOMS: atom_id res chain seq x y z
N MET A 1 5.15 -5.30 -38.36
CA MET A 1 5.11 -3.86 -38.07
C MET A 1 5.46 -3.68 -36.59
N CYS A 2 6.68 -3.24 -36.28
CA CYS A 2 7.11 -3.03 -34.89
C CYS A 2 6.44 -1.77 -34.33
N ALA A 3 5.61 -1.93 -33.30
CA ALA A 3 5.08 -0.81 -32.54
C ALA A 3 6.23 -0.13 -31.78
N LYS A 4 6.41 1.16 -32.02
CA LYS A 4 7.41 2.02 -31.37
C LYS A 4 7.22 2.00 -29.86
N ALA A 5 8.30 1.69 -29.12
CA ALA A 5 8.37 1.83 -27.68
C ALA A 5 8.04 3.28 -27.26
N ARG A 6 7.06 3.46 -26.37
CA ARG A 6 6.76 4.76 -25.76
C ARG A 6 7.84 5.08 -24.72
N PRO A 7 8.41 6.30 -24.71
CA PRO A 7 9.43 6.67 -23.76
C PRO A 7 8.80 7.05 -22.41
N GLY A 8 9.21 6.35 -21.34
CA GLY A 8 9.34 6.94 -20.02
C GLY A 8 8.12 6.95 -19.10
N PHE A 9 7.68 5.80 -18.63
CA PHE A 9 7.27 5.61 -17.22
C PHE A 9 7.16 4.10 -16.92
N SER A 10 8.26 3.47 -16.52
CA SER A 10 8.18 2.13 -15.92
C SER A 10 7.84 2.34 -14.45
N PRO A 11 6.67 1.90 -13.94
CA PRO A 11 6.49 1.80 -12.51
C PRO A 11 7.39 0.65 -12.08
N ARG A 12 8.62 0.98 -11.68
CA ARG A 12 9.37 0.06 -10.83
C ARG A 12 8.47 -0.15 -9.63
N ILE A 13 7.89 -1.34 -9.51
CA ILE A 13 7.41 -1.86 -8.24
C ILE A 13 8.66 -1.89 -7.37
N VAL A 14 8.94 -0.79 -6.68
CA VAL A 14 10.03 -0.69 -5.72
C VAL A 14 9.54 -1.42 -4.48
N CYS A 15 9.50 -2.75 -4.57
CA CYS A 15 9.52 -3.59 -3.40
C CYS A 15 10.95 -3.52 -2.84
N CYS A 16 11.23 -2.47 -2.06
CA CYS A 16 12.52 -2.31 -1.41
C CYS A 16 12.64 -3.38 -0.33
N ARG A 17 13.35 -4.46 -0.66
CA ARG A 17 13.66 -5.62 0.19
C ARG A 17 14.69 -5.31 1.30
N LYS A 18 14.75 -4.06 1.79
CA LYS A 18 15.60 -3.67 2.93
C LYS A 18 14.74 -3.45 4.17
N ALA A 19 14.84 -4.39 5.10
CA ALA A 19 14.40 -4.25 6.48
C ALA A 19 14.88 -2.91 7.06
N GLY A 20 13.93 -2.06 7.49
CA GLY A 20 14.23 -0.75 8.09
C GLY A 20 13.23 0.38 7.83
N CYS A 21 11.98 0.11 7.46
CA CYS A 21 10.97 1.16 7.30
C CYS A 21 10.36 1.59 8.65
N HIS A 22 11.07 2.44 9.38
CA HIS A 22 10.52 3.22 10.48
C HIS A 22 9.96 4.55 9.95
N ASN A 23 8.66 4.58 9.66
CA ASN A 23 7.73 5.71 9.84
C ASN A 23 6.50 5.54 8.96
N GLY A 24 5.40 5.10 9.59
CA GLY A 24 4.01 5.36 9.16
C GLY A 24 3.65 4.89 7.76
N MET A 25 3.62 3.58 7.56
CA MET A 25 2.81 2.87 6.58
C MET A 25 2.65 1.47 7.16
N LEU A 26 1.41 0.95 7.17
CA LEU A 26 0.95 -0.34 7.71
C LEU A 26 2.05 -1.29 8.25
N LEU A 27 1.91 -1.78 9.49
CA LEU A 27 2.79 -2.84 10.04
C LEU A 27 2.50 -4.20 9.38
N ARG A 28 2.70 -4.29 8.07
CA ARG A 28 2.94 -5.50 7.29
C ARG A 28 3.51 -5.05 5.94
N GLN A 29 4.42 -5.82 5.35
CA GLN A 29 4.64 -5.75 3.89
C GLN A 29 3.25 -5.81 3.22
N PRO A 30 2.96 -5.04 2.15
CA PRO A 30 1.67 -5.18 1.46
C PRO A 30 1.43 -6.68 1.25
N GLY A 31 0.32 -7.20 1.77
CA GLY A 31 -0.12 -8.52 1.38
C GLY A 31 -0.33 -8.53 -0.13
N GLY A 32 -0.47 -9.72 -0.71
CA GLY A 32 -0.89 -9.80 -2.11
C GLY A 32 -2.16 -8.96 -2.36
N THR A 33 -3.05 -8.88 -1.36
CA THR A 33 -4.33 -8.20 -1.41
C THR A 33 -4.21 -6.70 -1.67
N GLU A 34 -3.41 -5.96 -0.91
CA GLU A 34 -3.22 -4.51 -1.14
C GLU A 34 -2.50 -4.25 -2.46
N ALA A 35 -1.54 -5.11 -2.84
CA ALA A 35 -0.87 -5.03 -4.13
C ALA A 35 -1.86 -5.15 -5.31
N MET A 36 -2.90 -5.96 -5.14
CA MET A 36 -3.96 -6.17 -6.13
C MET A 36 -4.99 -5.04 -6.14
N PHE A 37 -5.66 -4.80 -5.00
CA PHE A 37 -6.84 -3.95 -4.91
C PHE A 37 -6.56 -2.47 -4.64
N VAL A 38 -5.32 -2.12 -4.26
CA VAL A 38 -4.92 -0.71 -4.10
C VAL A 38 -3.97 -0.30 -5.22
N PHE A 39 -2.79 -0.94 -5.27
CA PHE A 39 -1.75 -0.52 -6.23
C PHE A 39 -2.07 -0.96 -7.66
N GLY A 40 -2.51 -2.21 -7.85
CA GLY A 40 -2.84 -2.77 -9.15
C GLY A 40 -3.98 -2.00 -9.83
N GLU A 41 -5.07 -1.75 -9.11
CA GLU A 41 -6.18 -0.93 -9.60
C GLU A 41 -5.74 0.48 -9.97
N LEU A 42 -4.99 1.16 -9.08
CA LEU A 42 -4.53 2.52 -9.34
C LEU A 42 -3.65 2.59 -10.60
N LEU A 43 -2.76 1.61 -10.80
CA LEU A 43 -1.93 1.53 -11.99
C LEU A 43 -2.74 1.27 -13.27
N HIS A 44 -3.81 0.48 -13.17
CA HIS A 44 -4.70 0.21 -14.28
C HIS A 44 -5.54 1.46 -14.64
N GLU A 45 -6.09 2.15 -13.64
CA GLU A 45 -6.85 3.39 -13.81
C GLU A 45 -5.99 4.52 -14.39
N ASP A 46 -4.74 4.64 -13.94
CA ASP A 46 -3.78 5.62 -14.46
C ASP A 46 -3.23 5.21 -15.85
N GLY A 47 -3.68 4.08 -16.42
CA GLY A 47 -3.29 3.59 -17.74
C GLY A 47 -1.84 3.15 -17.84
N THR A 48 -1.18 2.96 -16.68
CA THR A 48 0.20 2.48 -16.61
C THR A 48 0.24 0.96 -16.79
N LEU A 49 -0.78 0.26 -16.31
CA LEU A 49 -1.01 -1.16 -16.57
C LEU A 49 -2.13 -1.29 -17.60
N ASP A 50 -1.80 -1.78 -18.79
CA ASP A 50 -2.79 -1.91 -19.85
C ASP A 50 -3.82 -3.03 -19.54
N PRO A 51 -4.95 -3.11 -20.26
CA PRO A 51 -5.99 -4.10 -19.97
C PRO A 51 -5.53 -5.57 -20.05
N GLU A 52 -4.57 -5.88 -20.93
CA GLU A 52 -4.05 -7.24 -21.08
C GLU A 52 -3.10 -7.59 -19.93
N GLU A 53 -2.21 -6.67 -19.57
CA GLU A 53 -1.32 -6.77 -18.42
C GLU A 53 -2.11 -6.87 -17.11
N TRP A 54 -3.19 -6.09 -16.99
CA TRP A 54 -4.10 -6.15 -15.84
C TRP A 54 -4.77 -7.52 -15.76
N ALA A 55 -5.33 -8.01 -16.85
CA ALA A 55 -5.96 -9.34 -16.88
C ALA A 55 -4.96 -10.44 -16.47
N LEU A 56 -3.72 -10.38 -16.95
CA LEU A 56 -2.67 -11.32 -16.56
C LEU A 56 -2.30 -11.19 -15.07
N PHE A 57 -2.15 -9.96 -14.58
CA PHE A 57 -1.82 -9.71 -13.18
C PHE A 57 -2.89 -10.27 -12.24
N ARG A 58 -4.18 -10.09 -12.55
CA ARG A 58 -5.29 -10.69 -11.80
C ARG A 58 -5.23 -12.21 -11.80
N GLN A 59 -4.99 -12.83 -12.95
CA GLN A 59 -4.86 -14.29 -13.03
C GLN A 59 -3.69 -14.83 -12.18
N LEU A 60 -2.56 -14.13 -12.18
CA LEU A 60 -1.41 -14.51 -11.35
C LEU A 60 -1.71 -14.32 -9.87
N TYR A 61 -2.37 -13.22 -9.51
CA TYR A 61 -2.85 -12.97 -8.17
C TYR A 61 -3.73 -14.12 -7.69
N ASP A 62 -4.82 -14.42 -8.40
CA ASP A 62 -5.78 -15.47 -8.03
C ASP A 62 -5.10 -16.83 -7.82
N ARG A 63 -4.20 -17.22 -8.73
CA ARG A 63 -3.45 -18.48 -8.59
C ARG A 63 -2.52 -18.49 -7.39
N SER A 64 -1.91 -17.35 -7.06
CA SER A 64 -0.94 -17.24 -5.97
C SER A 64 -1.59 -17.16 -4.59
N THR A 65 -2.85 -16.72 -4.50
CA THR A 65 -3.54 -16.45 -3.23
C THR A 65 -4.56 -17.51 -2.83
N GLN A 66 -4.90 -18.45 -3.72
CA GLN A 66 -5.85 -19.54 -3.49
C GLN A 66 -5.68 -20.32 -2.18
N GLN A 67 -4.45 -20.44 -1.67
CA GLN A 67 -4.13 -21.22 -0.47
C GLN A 67 -3.59 -20.36 0.68
N LEU A 68 -3.63 -19.04 0.54
CA LEU A 68 -3.11 -18.14 1.57
C LEU A 68 -4.20 -17.79 2.57
N GLU A 69 -3.93 -18.05 3.85
CA GLU A 69 -4.76 -17.52 4.93
C GLU A 69 -4.56 -16.00 5.02
N VAL A 70 -5.68 -15.28 4.99
CA VAL A 70 -5.68 -13.82 5.17
C VAL A 70 -5.63 -13.51 6.66
N PRO A 71 -4.79 -12.56 7.12
CA PRO A 71 -4.82 -12.11 8.50
C PRO A 71 -6.20 -11.56 8.85
N LYS A 72 -6.75 -11.97 9.99
CA LYS A 72 -8.06 -11.52 10.47
C LYS A 72 -8.05 -10.13 11.11
N ILE A 73 -6.88 -9.67 11.53
CA ILE A 73 -6.69 -8.40 12.25
C ILE A 73 -5.82 -7.47 11.41
N CYS A 74 -6.27 -6.24 11.21
CA CYS A 74 -5.53 -5.16 10.56
C CYS A 74 -5.19 -4.04 11.55
N ILE A 75 -3.96 -3.54 11.51
CA ILE A 75 -3.56 -2.31 12.21
C ILE A 75 -3.37 -1.22 11.15
N TRP A 76 -4.33 -0.31 11.07
CA TRP A 76 -4.36 0.80 10.11
C TRP A 76 -3.73 2.06 10.71
N VAL A 77 -2.58 2.49 10.19
CA VAL A 77 -1.95 3.75 10.59
C VAL A 77 -2.46 4.87 9.68
N ASP A 78 -3.49 5.55 10.15
CA ASP A 78 -4.23 6.55 9.41
C ASP A 78 -3.43 7.86 9.31
N THR A 79 -2.81 8.10 8.17
CA THR A 79 -1.94 9.26 7.96
C THR A 79 -2.37 10.03 6.72
N PRO A 80 -2.72 11.32 6.83
CA PRO A 80 -3.11 12.13 5.68
C PRO A 80 -2.03 12.18 4.61
N ALA A 81 -2.43 12.24 3.33
CA ALA A 81 -1.51 12.32 2.20
C ALA A 81 -0.49 13.48 2.33
N GLU A 82 -0.91 14.63 2.86
CA GLU A 82 -0.03 15.79 3.09
C GLU A 82 1.11 15.46 4.04
N VAL A 83 0.80 14.80 5.16
CA VAL A 83 1.78 14.40 6.17
C VAL A 83 2.73 13.34 5.59
N CYS A 84 2.20 12.39 4.82
CA CYS A 84 3.00 11.39 4.11
C CYS A 84 3.96 12.04 3.10
N PHE A 85 3.47 13.03 2.35
CA PHE A 85 4.25 13.76 1.35
C PHE A 85 5.40 14.54 2.00
N GLU A 86 5.14 15.28 3.07
CA GLU A 86 6.16 16.00 3.82
C GLU A 86 7.24 15.06 4.37
N ARG A 87 6.82 13.92 4.93
CA ARG A 87 7.74 12.89 5.44
C ARG A 87 8.59 12.29 4.32
N ALA A 88 8.01 11.99 3.17
CA ALA A 88 8.74 11.47 2.00
C ALA A 88 9.81 12.45 1.52
N ARG A 89 9.46 13.73 1.39
CA ARG A 89 10.41 14.78 1.02
C ARG A 89 11.53 14.92 2.04
N LYS A 90 11.23 14.83 3.34
CA LYS A 90 12.23 14.87 4.41
C LYS A 90 13.18 13.67 4.39
N ARG A 91 12.70 12.48 3.98
CA ARG A 91 13.55 11.29 3.82
C ARG A 91 14.52 11.40 2.65
N GLY A 92 14.14 12.10 1.58
CA GLY A 92 15.02 12.42 0.45
C GLY A 92 15.52 11.20 -0.34
N ARG A 93 14.75 10.10 -0.40
CA ARG A 93 15.13 8.92 -1.18
C ARG A 93 14.97 9.21 -2.67
N GLU A 94 15.97 8.89 -3.49
CA GLU A 94 15.92 9.15 -4.94
C GLU A 94 14.69 8.51 -5.63
N ALA A 95 14.32 7.30 -5.22
CA ALA A 95 13.14 6.60 -5.73
C ALA A 95 11.79 7.26 -5.37
N GLU A 96 11.77 8.12 -4.35
CA GLU A 96 10.58 8.86 -3.88
C GLU A 96 10.46 10.24 -4.56
N THR A 97 11.46 10.67 -5.35
CA THR A 97 11.45 11.96 -6.08
C THR A 97 10.23 12.18 -6.99
N PRO A 98 9.73 11.19 -7.76
CA PRO A 98 8.58 11.40 -8.63
C PRO A 98 7.23 11.38 -7.88
N LEU A 99 7.20 11.18 -6.55
CA LEU A 99 5.96 11.21 -5.78
C LEU A 99 5.33 12.61 -5.87
N THR A 100 4.02 12.63 -6.13
CA THR A 100 3.22 13.85 -6.10
C THR A 100 2.21 13.77 -4.97
N LEU A 101 1.82 14.92 -4.41
CA LEU A 101 0.72 14.96 -3.44
C LEU A 101 -0.59 14.43 -4.03
N ALA A 102 -0.86 14.71 -5.31
CA ALA A 102 -2.03 14.22 -6.02
C ALA A 102 -2.07 12.68 -6.07
N TYR A 103 -0.94 12.04 -6.37
CA TYR A 103 -0.83 10.58 -6.32
C TYR A 103 -1.09 10.04 -4.91
N LEU A 104 -0.51 10.66 -3.88
CA LEU A 104 -0.74 10.22 -2.49
C LEU A 104 -2.19 10.39 -2.04
N LYS A 105 -2.91 11.41 -2.53
CA LYS A 105 -4.35 11.57 -2.28
C LYS A 105 -5.19 10.49 -2.96
N LYS A 106 -4.85 10.12 -4.19
CA LYS A 106 -5.49 8.97 -4.86
C LYS A 106 -5.25 7.69 -4.06
N LEU A 107 -4.02 7.49 -3.59
CA LEU A 107 -3.66 6.33 -2.79
C LEU A 107 -4.41 6.28 -1.46
N GLU A 108 -4.52 7.42 -0.76
CA GLU A 108 -5.33 7.56 0.46
C GLU A 108 -6.79 7.16 0.22
N ALA A 109 -7.41 7.69 -0.84
CA ALA A 109 -8.78 7.32 -1.23
C ALA A 109 -8.91 5.82 -1.52
N LYS A 110 -8.00 5.25 -2.33
CA LYS A 110 -8.01 3.83 -2.67
C LYS A 110 -7.86 2.92 -1.44
N TYR A 111 -7.06 3.31 -0.45
CA TYR A 111 -6.97 2.56 0.80
C TYR A 111 -8.26 2.63 1.63
N HIS A 112 -8.93 3.79 1.67
CA HIS A 112 -10.22 3.91 2.35
C HIS A 112 -11.31 3.07 1.67
N ASP A 113 -11.33 3.07 0.34
CA ASP A 113 -12.25 2.24 -0.45
C ASP A 113 -11.98 0.76 -0.18
N PHE A 114 -10.72 0.33 -0.29
CA PHE A 114 -10.29 -1.05 0.00
C PHE A 114 -10.67 -1.51 1.41
N LEU A 115 -10.41 -0.71 2.44
CA LEU A 115 -10.76 -1.07 3.83
C LEU A 115 -12.27 -1.18 4.06
N SER A 116 -13.08 -0.58 3.20
CA SER A 116 -14.54 -0.63 3.25
C SER A 116 -15.12 -1.73 2.34
N SER A 117 -14.28 -2.40 1.56
CA SER A 117 -14.69 -3.37 0.56
C SER A 117 -14.64 -4.79 1.11
N GLU A 118 -15.31 -5.71 0.42
CA GLU A 118 -15.36 -7.12 0.83
C GLU A 118 -13.98 -7.79 0.67
N GLU A 119 -13.14 -7.27 -0.22
CA GLU A 119 -11.81 -7.77 -0.55
C GLU A 119 -10.80 -7.65 0.59
N ALA A 120 -10.99 -6.73 1.53
CA ALA A 120 -10.08 -6.55 2.66
C ALA A 120 -10.08 -7.74 3.63
N HIS A 121 -11.21 -8.45 3.77
CA HIS A 121 -11.34 -9.66 4.60
C HIS A 121 -10.76 -9.54 6.03
N PHE A 122 -10.89 -8.37 6.67
CA PHE A 122 -10.48 -8.17 8.06
C PHE A 122 -11.69 -8.29 8.99
N ASP A 123 -11.60 -9.14 10.01
CA ASP A 123 -12.59 -9.25 11.08
C ASP A 123 -12.55 -8.01 11.98
N GLU A 124 -11.35 -7.47 12.22
CA GLU A 124 -11.13 -6.30 13.07
C GLU A 124 -10.06 -5.36 12.49
N VAL A 125 -10.37 -4.05 12.44
CA VAL A 125 -9.44 -3.00 11.99
C VAL A 125 -9.16 -2.01 13.13
N TYR A 126 -7.90 -1.95 13.56
CA TYR A 126 -7.40 -1.06 14.61
C TYR A 126 -6.79 0.19 13.99
N ARG A 127 -7.51 1.32 14.09
CA ARG A 127 -7.03 2.60 13.57
C ARG A 127 -6.13 3.32 14.57
N ILE A 128 -4.97 3.76 14.13
CA ILE A 128 -4.00 4.56 14.89
C ILE A 128 -3.76 5.86 14.14
N ASP A 129 -3.83 7.00 14.83
CA ASP A 129 -3.51 8.30 14.23
C ASP A 129 -2.02 8.38 13.88
N GLY A 130 -1.73 8.42 12.58
CA GLY A 130 -0.38 8.49 12.06
C GLY A 130 0.24 9.88 12.08
N ARG A 131 -0.48 10.93 12.49
CA ARG A 131 0.06 12.29 12.70
C ARG A 131 0.99 12.36 13.91
N GLN A 132 0.81 11.44 14.85
CA GLN A 132 1.62 11.30 16.06
C GLN A 132 3.09 10.98 15.75
N SER A 133 3.93 11.06 16.78
CA SER A 133 5.33 10.66 16.66
C SER A 133 5.46 9.15 16.42
N ALA A 134 6.54 8.74 15.76
CA ALA A 134 6.81 7.32 15.50
C ALA A 134 6.76 6.47 16.79
N ARG A 135 7.24 7.03 17.91
CA ARG A 135 7.24 6.36 19.20
C ARG A 135 5.83 6.11 19.74
N GLU A 136 4.92 7.06 19.55
CA GLU A 136 3.52 6.93 19.99
C GLU A 136 2.77 5.93 19.13
N VAL A 137 2.93 6.01 17.80
CA VAL A 137 2.34 5.05 16.87
C VAL A 137 2.79 3.63 17.18
N LEU A 138 4.10 3.42 17.40
CA LEU A 138 4.64 2.10 17.77
C LEU A 138 4.10 1.60 19.11
N ARG A 139 3.94 2.49 20.09
CA ARG A 139 3.36 2.13 21.40
C ARG A 139 1.90 1.70 21.25
N ALA A 140 1.10 2.45 20.48
CA ALA A 140 -0.29 2.13 20.23
C ALA A 140 -0.42 0.79 19.50
N ALA A 141 0.39 0.55 18.46
CA ALA A 141 0.40 -0.72 17.74
C ALA A 141 0.80 -1.88 18.64
N ALA A 142 1.84 -1.72 19.47
CA ALA A 142 2.26 -2.74 20.42
C ALA A 142 1.17 -3.07 21.45
N ALA A 143 0.39 -2.08 21.90
CA ALA A 143 -0.72 -2.31 22.81
C ALA A 143 -1.83 -3.15 22.16
N VAL A 144 -2.17 -2.88 20.89
CA VAL A 144 -3.13 -3.69 20.12
C VAL A 144 -2.65 -5.13 19.99
N VAL A 145 -1.39 -5.32 19.59
CA VAL A 145 -0.78 -6.66 19.46
C VAL A 145 -0.83 -7.41 20.79
N ALA A 146 -0.44 -6.75 21.90
CA ALA A 146 -0.47 -7.34 23.23
C ALA A 146 -1.90 -7.75 23.68
N SER A 147 -2.92 -6.96 23.34
CA SER A 147 -4.32 -7.28 23.69
C SER A 147 -4.91 -8.46 22.92
N LYS A 148 -4.32 -8.84 21.78
CA LYS A 148 -4.85 -9.87 20.88
C LYS A 148 -4.04 -11.16 20.84
N MET A 149 -2.85 -11.14 21.43
CA MET A 149 -1.99 -12.32 21.59
C MET A 149 -2.17 -13.00 22.97
N SER A 150 -3.11 -12.54 23.79
CA SER A 150 -3.52 -13.16 25.06
C SER A 150 -4.82 -13.93 24.88
#